data_AF-A0A949EGX8-F1
#
_entry.id   AF-A0A949EGX8-F1
#
_cell.length_a   1.000
_cell.length_b   1.000
_cell.length_c   1.000
_cell.angle_alpha   90.00
_cell.angle_beta   90.00
_cell.angle_gamma   90.00
#
_symmetry.space_group_name_H-M   'P 1'
#
loop_
_entity.id
_entity.type
_entity.pdbx_description
1 polymer ?
#
loop_
_entity_poly.entity_id
_entity_poly.type
_entity_poly.pdbx_seq_one_letter_code
_entity_poly.pdbx_strand_id
1 'polypeptide(L)'
;MSGATGARHIYISKIRCPNLSALEGWTRGGPELWLVVFDKNKAEFTKQYFHMRRAQVNKTWYTVNRWIGYWNYATSGDALYFSWYEEDGGSQNQTITFTFTPIKGGPSIGVSFKIGSADDPAGGQTVNSAYYNAPYNTGLIEWRLY
;
A
#
# COMPACT_ATOMS: atom_id res chain seq x y z
N MET A 1 -18.99 -10.71 -19.38
CA MET A 1 -17.74 -10.48 -18.62
C MET A 1 -17.31 -11.82 -18.04
N SER A 2 -16.25 -12.44 -18.56
CA SER A 2 -15.72 -13.69 -18.01
C SER A 2 -15.08 -13.40 -16.65
N GLY A 3 -15.74 -13.77 -15.56
CA GLY A 3 -15.14 -13.69 -14.23
C GLY A 3 -13.93 -14.61 -14.18
N ALA A 4 -12.75 -14.04 -13.94
CA ALA A 4 -11.55 -14.84 -13.72
C ALA A 4 -11.77 -15.69 -12.46
N THR A 5 -11.94 -16.99 -12.62
CA THR A 5 -12.22 -17.97 -11.55
C THR A 5 -10.95 -18.45 -10.83
N GLY A 6 -9.88 -17.65 -10.81
CA GLY A 6 -8.61 -18.02 -10.20
C GLY A 6 -8.18 -17.04 -9.12
N ALA A 7 -7.66 -17.56 -8.01
CA ALA A 7 -6.88 -16.76 -7.08
C ALA A 7 -5.60 -16.29 -7.79
N ARG A 8 -5.31 -14.99 -7.76
CA ARG A 8 -4.07 -14.41 -8.30
C ARG A 8 -3.07 -14.20 -7.17
N HIS A 9 -1.83 -14.61 -7.34
CA HIS A 9 -0.80 -14.27 -6.36
C HIS A 9 -0.52 -12.77 -6.41
N ILE A 10 -0.31 -12.17 -5.25
CA ILE A 10 0.08 -10.77 -5.16
C ILE A 10 1.51 -10.67 -4.67
N TYR A 11 2.39 -10.09 -5.50
CA TYR A 11 3.70 -9.64 -5.05
C TYR A 11 3.85 -8.14 -5.24
N ILE A 12 4.53 -7.46 -4.32
CA ILE A 12 5.16 -6.19 -4.64
C ILE A 12 6.54 -6.50 -5.22
N SER A 13 6.72 -6.19 -6.49
CA SER A 13 7.99 -6.44 -7.18
C SER A 13 8.99 -5.33 -6.91
N LYS A 14 8.55 -4.07 -6.99
CA LYS A 14 9.40 -2.89 -6.85
C LYS A 14 8.75 -1.79 -6.03
N ILE A 15 9.57 -1.01 -5.33
CA ILE A 15 9.18 0.18 -4.57
C ILE A 15 10.14 1.34 -4.90
N ARG A 16 9.65 2.57 -4.90
CA ARG A 16 10.47 3.79 -4.84
C ARG A 16 9.78 4.88 -4.02
N CYS A 17 10.56 5.82 -3.49
CA CYS A 17 10.10 7.03 -2.83
C CYS A 17 10.51 8.24 -3.69
N PRO A 18 9.57 8.85 -4.48
CA PRO A 18 9.89 9.96 -5.37
C PRO A 18 10.42 11.20 -4.64
N ASN A 19 9.92 11.43 -3.43
CA ASN A 19 10.36 12.49 -2.54
C ASN A 19 10.56 11.92 -1.13
N LEU A 20 11.69 11.23 -0.91
CA LEU A 20 11.96 10.62 0.38
C LEU A 20 12.01 11.66 1.52
N SER A 21 12.47 12.88 1.27
CA SER A 21 12.49 13.93 2.30
C SER A 21 11.09 14.38 2.77
N ALA A 22 10.04 14.13 1.99
CA ALA A 22 8.66 14.38 2.41
C ALA A 22 8.05 13.21 3.18
N LEU A 23 8.69 12.03 3.15
CA LEU A 23 8.29 10.83 3.86
C LEU A 23 9.08 10.66 5.16
N GLU A 24 10.39 10.89 5.10
CA GLU A 24 11.35 10.78 6.20
C GLU A 24 12.22 12.04 6.19
N GLY A 25 11.88 13.00 7.05
CA GLY A 25 12.56 14.30 7.14
C GLY A 25 14.01 14.20 7.62
N TRP A 26 14.34 13.12 8.33
CA TRP A 26 15.67 12.89 8.89
C TRP A 26 16.62 12.25 7.87
N THR A 27 17.89 12.66 7.89
CA THR A 27 18.89 12.38 6.85
C THR A 27 19.72 11.12 7.05
N ARG A 28 19.48 10.34 8.11
CA ARG A 28 20.37 9.23 8.52
C ARG A 28 19.80 7.84 8.27
N GLY A 29 18.49 7.67 8.26
CA GLY A 29 17.81 6.40 7.98
C GLY A 29 17.39 6.25 6.52
N GLY A 30 16.90 5.05 6.20
CA GLY A 30 15.99 4.84 5.09
C GLY A 30 14.63 4.43 5.64
N PRO A 31 13.58 4.45 4.80
CA PRO A 31 12.23 4.44 5.31
C PRO A 31 11.84 3.07 5.88
N GLU A 32 11.12 3.12 7.00
CA GLU A 32 10.52 1.98 7.68
C GLU A 32 9.03 1.98 7.39
N LEU A 33 8.61 1.22 6.37
CA LEU A 33 7.26 1.32 5.83
C LEU A 33 6.41 0.13 6.21
N TRP A 34 5.18 0.44 6.62
CA TRP A 34 4.11 -0.54 6.67
C TRP A 34 3.17 -0.37 5.49
N LEU A 35 2.80 -1.51 4.90
CA LEU A 35 1.66 -1.64 4.02
C LEU A 35 0.55 -2.37 4.76
N VAL A 36 -0.64 -1.79 4.78
CA VAL A 36 -1.87 -2.47 5.16
C VAL A 36 -2.76 -2.56 3.93
N VAL A 37 -3.19 -3.77 3.59
CA VAL A 37 -4.10 -4.02 2.47
C VAL A 37 -5.46 -4.38 3.05
N PHE A 38 -6.52 -3.80 2.50
CA PHE A 38 -7.89 -4.13 2.85
C PHE A 38 -8.66 -4.67 1.65
N ASP A 39 -9.64 -5.52 1.94
CA ASP A 39 -10.58 -6.04 0.94
C ASP A 39 -11.80 -5.11 0.73
N LYS A 40 -12.71 -5.49 -0.18
CA LYS A 40 -13.96 -4.76 -0.42
C LYS A 40 -14.84 -4.56 0.82
N ASN A 41 -14.71 -5.43 1.83
CA ASN A 41 -15.47 -5.38 3.08
C ASN A 41 -14.75 -4.56 4.16
N LYS A 42 -13.62 -3.93 3.83
CA LYS A 42 -12.74 -3.18 4.75
C LYS A 42 -12.09 -4.07 5.81
N ALA A 43 -12.07 -5.38 5.61
CA ALA A 43 -11.30 -6.28 6.45
C ALA A 43 -9.83 -6.21 6.07
N GLU A 44 -8.94 -6.27 7.06
CA GLU A 44 -7.50 -6.37 6.81
C GLU A 44 -7.22 -7.67 6.05
N PHE A 45 -6.69 -7.51 4.84
CA PHE A 45 -6.27 -8.60 3.97
C PHE A 45 -4.85 -9.05 4.30
N THR A 46 -3.93 -8.10 4.53
CA THR A 46 -2.58 -8.36 5.01
C THR A 46 -1.95 -7.09 5.57
N LYS A 47 -0.93 -7.26 6.40
CA LYS A 47 -0.06 -6.20 6.87
C LYS A 47 1.41 -6.61 6.68
N GLN A 48 2.21 -5.77 6.04
CA GLN A 48 3.57 -6.08 5.61
C GLN A 48 4.54 -4.96 5.98
N TYR A 49 5.71 -5.34 6.49
CA TYR A 49 6.77 -4.40 6.86
C TYR A 49 7.91 -4.39 5.82
N PHE A 50 8.42 -3.20 5.54
CA PHE A 50 9.49 -2.94 4.60
C PHE A 50 10.53 -2.01 5.23
N HIS A 51 11.68 -2.57 5.60
CA HIS A 51 12.86 -1.81 5.96
C HIS A 51 13.80 -1.72 4.75
N MET A 52 14.10 -0.49 4.29
CA MET A 52 14.91 -0.25 3.10
C MET A 52 15.92 0.84 3.37
N ARG A 53 17.10 0.75 2.74
CA ARG A 53 18.12 1.81 2.84
C ARG A 53 17.72 2.99 1.95
N ARG A 54 17.98 4.22 2.41
CA ARG A 54 17.74 5.47 1.66
C ARG A 54 18.22 5.41 0.21
N ALA A 55 19.45 4.95 0.00
CA ALA A 55 20.06 4.87 -1.33
C ALA A 55 19.34 3.91 -2.29
N GLN A 56 18.57 2.94 -1.77
CA GLN A 56 17.83 1.98 -2.59
C GLN A 56 16.57 2.60 -3.19
N VAL A 57 15.87 3.43 -2.41
CA VAL A 57 14.50 3.87 -2.74
C VAL A 57 14.38 5.36 -3.07
N ASN A 58 15.35 6.20 -2.71
CA ASN A 58 15.32 7.63 -3.00
C ASN A 58 15.40 7.86 -4.52
N LYS A 59 14.28 8.24 -5.12
CA LYS A 59 14.13 8.50 -6.57
C LYS A 59 14.51 7.32 -7.48
N THR A 60 14.67 6.12 -6.91
CA THR A 60 15.16 4.93 -7.63
C THR A 60 14.26 3.73 -7.33
N TRP A 61 13.98 2.92 -8.34
CA TRP A 61 13.23 1.67 -8.18
C TRP A 61 14.10 0.60 -7.53
N TYR A 62 13.71 0.15 -6.34
CA TYR A 62 14.29 -0.97 -5.63
C TYR A 62 13.42 -2.22 -5.78
N THR A 63 14.05 -3.38 -6.04
CA THR A 63 13.35 -4.66 -6.12
C THR A 63 13.19 -5.26 -4.73
N VAL A 64 11.95 -5.56 -4.33
CA VAL A 64 11.64 -6.14 -3.01
C VAL A 64 11.07 -7.56 -3.10
N ASN A 65 10.40 -7.91 -4.21
CA ASN A 65 9.77 -9.22 -4.44
C ASN A 65 9.02 -9.78 -3.21
N ARG A 66 8.23 -8.93 -2.56
CA ARG A 66 7.51 -9.27 -1.33
C ARG A 66 6.18 -9.92 -1.68
N TRP A 67 5.95 -11.15 -1.21
CA TRP A 67 4.64 -11.78 -1.28
C TRP A 67 3.65 -11.10 -0.33
N ILE A 68 2.46 -10.81 -0.83
CA ILE A 68 1.38 -10.11 -0.12
C ILE A 68 0.24 -11.07 0.24
N GLY A 69 -0.13 -11.97 -0.69
CA GLY A 69 -1.22 -12.91 -0.48
C GLY A 69 -1.85 -13.43 -1.77
N TYR A 70 -3.05 -13.99 -1.65
CA TYR A 70 -3.85 -14.51 -2.76
C TYR A 70 -5.08 -13.63 -2.98
N TRP A 71 -5.14 -12.92 -4.11
CA TRP A 71 -6.32 -12.18 -4.53
C TRP A 71 -7.37 -13.14 -5.09
N ASN A 72 -8.36 -13.48 -4.27
CA ASN A 72 -9.53 -14.23 -4.73
C ASN A 72 -10.69 -13.27 -5.03
N TYR A 73 -11.13 -13.24 -6.29
CA TYR A 73 -12.22 -12.37 -6.74
C TYR A 73 -13.54 -12.61 -6.02
N ALA A 74 -13.84 -13.88 -5.69
CA ALA A 74 -15.08 -14.24 -5.02
C ALA A 74 -15.16 -13.60 -3.62
N THR A 75 -14.04 -13.60 -2.89
CA THR A 75 -13.97 -13.09 -1.51
C THR A 75 -13.62 -11.59 -1.49
N SER A 76 -12.51 -11.20 -2.11
CA SER A 76 -11.95 -9.84 -2.04
C SER A 76 -12.59 -8.86 -3.01
N GLY A 77 -13.24 -9.34 -4.08
CA GLY A 77 -13.81 -8.52 -5.15
C GLY A 77 -12.80 -8.08 -6.21
N ASP A 78 -13.19 -7.11 -7.03
CA ASP A 78 -12.40 -6.57 -8.15
C ASP A 78 -11.33 -5.56 -7.73
N ALA A 79 -11.31 -5.15 -6.45
CA ALA A 79 -10.36 -4.16 -5.94
C ALA A 79 -9.81 -4.55 -4.55
N LEU A 80 -8.59 -4.11 -4.28
CA LEU A 80 -7.95 -4.11 -2.97
C LEU A 80 -7.51 -2.67 -2.65
N TYR A 81 -7.49 -2.31 -1.37
CA TYR A 81 -7.14 -0.98 -0.92
C TYR A 81 -5.80 -1.03 -0.20
N PHE A 82 -4.78 -0.44 -0.81
CA PHE A 82 -3.42 -0.42 -0.29
C PHE A 82 -3.23 0.88 0.49
N SER A 83 -2.81 0.79 1.74
CA SER A 83 -2.56 1.92 2.64
C SER A 83 -1.14 1.84 3.15
N TRP A 84 -0.36 2.90 2.99
CA TRP A 84 1.01 2.98 3.46
C TRP A 84 1.13 3.97 4.61
N TYR A 85 2.03 3.65 5.55
CA TYR A 85 2.48 4.58 6.58
C TYR A 85 3.94 4.31 6.92
N GLU A 86 4.61 5.32 7.42
CA GLU A 86 5.99 5.28 7.90
C GLU A 86 5.98 5.05 9.42
N GLU A 87 6.87 4.18 9.91
CA GLU A 87 7.00 3.82 11.32
C GLU A 87 8.09 4.66 11.99
N ASP A 88 7.66 5.60 12.81
CA ASP A 88 8.51 6.40 13.71
C ASP A 88 8.31 5.96 15.18
N GLY A 89 7.22 5.24 15.47
CA GLY A 89 6.94 4.57 16.73
C GLY A 89 5.87 5.22 17.60
N GLY A 90 5.94 4.96 18.91
CA GLY A 90 4.97 5.42 19.91
C GLY A 90 3.74 4.52 20.06
N SER A 91 2.77 4.97 20.86
CA SER A 91 1.57 4.19 21.18
C SER A 91 0.57 4.17 20.01
N GLN A 92 -0.04 3.01 19.71
CA GLN A 92 -1.01 2.84 18.61
C GLN A 92 -2.38 3.50 18.87
N ASN A 93 -2.41 4.82 18.88
CA ASN A 93 -3.58 5.61 19.25
C ASN A 93 -4.03 6.59 18.17
N GLN A 94 -3.27 6.78 17.10
CA GLN A 94 -3.63 7.66 15.99
C GLN A 94 -4.52 6.92 15.00
N THR A 95 -5.73 7.43 14.76
CA THR A 95 -6.62 6.86 13.74
C THR A 95 -6.42 7.60 12.43
N ILE A 96 -6.05 6.86 11.39
CA ILE A 96 -5.94 7.37 10.03
C ILE A 96 -7.09 6.84 9.19
N THR A 97 -7.58 7.66 8.27
CA THR A 97 -8.64 7.27 7.34
C THR A 97 -8.20 7.56 5.91
N PHE A 98 -8.15 6.52 5.08
CA PHE A 98 -7.95 6.67 3.65
C PHE A 98 -9.27 6.49 2.92
N THR A 99 -9.52 7.38 1.97
CA THR A 99 -10.71 7.36 1.13
C THR A 99 -10.33 6.86 -0.26
N PHE A 100 -10.98 5.79 -0.69
CA PHE A 100 -10.71 5.10 -1.94
C PHE A 100 -11.88 5.30 -2.90
N THR A 101 -11.62 5.88 -4.06
CA THR A 101 -12.63 5.99 -5.11
C THR A 101 -12.63 4.72 -5.96
N PRO A 102 -13.77 4.03 -6.13
CA PRO A 102 -13.89 2.90 -7.05
C PRO A 102 -13.74 3.36 -8.50
N ILE A 103 -12.96 2.63 -9.29
CA ILE A 103 -12.70 2.96 -10.71
C ILE A 103 -13.98 2.92 -11.56
N LYS A 104 -14.97 2.10 -11.20
CA LYS A 104 -16.24 1.93 -11.93
C LYS A 104 -17.33 2.95 -11.53
N GLY A 105 -16.97 4.07 -10.88
CA GLY A 105 -17.92 5.15 -10.57
C GLY A 105 -18.86 4.88 -9.39
N GLY A 106 -18.36 4.21 -8.35
CA GLY A 106 -19.12 3.96 -7.11
C GLY A 106 -18.86 5.01 -6.01
N PRO A 107 -19.59 4.96 -4.88
CA PRO A 107 -19.30 5.81 -3.73
C PRO A 107 -17.90 5.53 -3.21
N SER A 108 -17.20 6.59 -2.77
CA SER A 108 -15.90 6.44 -2.14
C SER A 108 -16.00 5.59 -0.87
N ILE A 109 -15.03 4.71 -0.68
CA ILE A 109 -14.94 3.81 0.46
C ILE A 109 -13.88 4.36 1.41
N GLY A 110 -14.30 4.77 2.61
CA GLY A 110 -13.39 5.10 3.69
C GLY A 110 -12.98 3.84 4.45
N VAL A 111 -11.67 3.65 4.64
CA VAL A 111 -11.09 2.65 5.54
C VAL A 111 -10.30 3.37 6.62
N SER A 112 -10.56 3.01 7.87
CA SER A 112 -9.90 3.60 9.04
C SER A 112 -9.18 2.52 9.85
N PHE A 113 -7.96 2.82 10.30
CA PHE A 113 -7.20 1.95 11.19
C PHE A 113 -6.26 2.77 12.07
N LYS A 114 -5.72 2.13 13.11
CA LYS A 114 -4.81 2.78 14.05
C LYS A 114 -3.34 2.57 13.67
N ILE A 115 -2.54 3.61 13.84
CA ILE A 115 -1.08 3.61 13.73
C ILE A 115 -0.46 4.22 15.00
N GLY A 116 0.86 4.13 15.14
CA GLY A 116 1.63 4.81 16.18
C GLY A 116 1.37 6.31 16.17
N SER A 117 1.43 6.96 17.33
CA SER A 117 1.19 8.39 17.45
C SER A 117 2.29 9.26 16.85
N ALA A 118 3.45 8.69 16.55
CA ALA A 118 4.52 9.35 15.80
C ALA A 118 4.57 8.91 14.34
N ASP A 119 3.80 7.87 13.95
CA ASP A 119 3.82 7.32 12.59
C ASP A 119 3.15 8.28 11.59
N ASP A 120 3.77 8.42 10.42
CA ASP A 120 3.31 9.33 9.38
C ASP A 120 2.50 8.61 8.26
N PRO A 121 1.28 9.08 7.92
CA PRO A 121 0.53 8.51 6.80
C PRO A 121 1.25 8.74 5.47
N ALA A 122 1.49 7.67 4.72
CA ALA A 122 2.17 7.73 3.42
C ALA A 122 1.21 7.54 2.22
N GLY A 123 -0.10 7.67 2.48
CA GLY A 123 -1.18 7.65 1.49
C GLY A 123 -1.75 6.26 1.19
N GLY A 124 -2.82 6.22 0.41
CA GLY A 124 -3.45 4.97 -0.02
C GLY A 124 -3.92 5.01 -1.47
N GLN A 125 -4.00 3.83 -2.10
CA GLN A 125 -4.50 3.69 -3.47
C GLN A 125 -5.37 2.44 -3.66
N THR A 126 -6.40 2.58 -4.50
CA THR A 126 -7.19 1.46 -5.02
C THR A 126 -6.38 0.72 -6.08
N VAL A 127 -6.10 -0.56 -5.82
CA VAL A 127 -5.53 -1.49 -6.79
C VAL A 127 -6.67 -2.27 -7.41
N ASN A 128 -6.74 -2.31 -8.74
CA ASN A 128 -7.76 -3.07 -9.47
C ASN A 128 -7.11 -4.18 -10.27
N SER A 129 -7.78 -5.32 -10.33
CA SER A 129 -7.28 -6.49 -11.02
C SER A 129 -7.04 -6.30 -12.51
N ALA A 130 -7.81 -5.43 -13.17
CA ALA A 130 -7.64 -5.09 -14.58
C ALA A 130 -6.35 -4.29 -14.83
N TYR A 131 -5.86 -3.57 -13.82
CA TYR A 131 -4.67 -2.71 -13.91
C TYR A 131 -3.51 -3.24 -13.07
N TYR A 132 -3.54 -4.52 -12.74
CA TYR A 132 -2.64 -5.15 -11.77
C TYR A 132 -1.15 -4.84 -12.00
N ASN A 133 -0.69 -4.80 -13.24
CA ASN A 133 0.71 -4.54 -13.60
C ASN A 133 1.09 -3.05 -13.72
N ALA A 134 0.17 -2.12 -13.44
CA ALA A 134 0.46 -0.69 -13.47
C ALA A 134 1.34 -0.27 -12.27
N PRO A 135 2.14 0.80 -12.41
CA PRO A 135 2.70 1.46 -11.23
C PRO A 135 1.59 2.16 -10.45
N TYR A 136 1.66 2.06 -9.13
CA TYR A 136 0.79 2.75 -8.18
C TYR A 136 1.58 3.83 -7.46
N ASN A 137 0.93 4.92 -7.06
CA ASN A 137 1.58 6.13 -6.57
C ASN A 137 0.69 6.91 -5.58
N THR A 138 1.12 7.03 -4.33
CA THR A 138 0.45 7.85 -3.31
C THR A 138 0.92 9.30 -3.27
N GLY A 139 1.90 9.67 -4.10
CA GLY A 139 2.67 10.91 -4.04
C GLY A 139 3.96 10.77 -3.21
N LEU A 140 3.94 9.92 -2.17
CA LEU A 140 5.09 9.66 -1.30
C LEU A 140 5.77 8.32 -1.58
N ILE A 141 4.98 7.31 -1.94
CA ILE A 141 5.45 5.96 -2.25
C ILE A 141 4.90 5.56 -3.62
N GLU A 142 5.77 4.95 -4.42
CA GLU A 142 5.38 4.24 -5.62
C GLU A 142 5.75 2.78 -5.54
N TRP A 143 4.89 1.90 -6.06
CA TRP A 143 5.15 0.47 -6.11
C TRP A 143 4.63 -0.17 -7.40
N ARG A 144 5.11 -1.38 -7.67
CA ARG A 144 4.61 -2.23 -8.76
C ARG A 144 4.23 -3.58 -8.21
N LEU A 145 3.17 -4.15 -8.76
CA LEU A 145 2.78 -5.53 -8.47
C LEU A 145 3.33 -6.49 -9.56
N TYR A 146 3.40 -7.77 -9.22
CA TYR A 146 3.77 -8.88 -10.12
C TYR A 146 3.00 -10.14 -9.73
#